data_AF-A0A1V5UMU4-F1
#
_entry.id   AF-A0A1V5UMU4-F1
#
_cell.length_a   1.000
_cell.length_b   1.000
_cell.length_c   1.000
_cell.angle_alpha   90.00
_cell.angle_beta   90.00
_cell.angle_gamma   90.00
#
_symmetry.space_group_name_H-M   'P 1'
#
loop_
_entity.id
_entity.type
_entity.pdbx_description
1 polymer ?
#
loop_
_entity_poly.entity_id
_entity_poly.type
_entity_poly.pdbx_seq_one_letter_code
_entity_poly.pdbx_strand_id
1 'polypeptide(L)'
;MKKGLFIAIAILMVLATSAFAQTPQSITLKPGFNFIGFTTGISMSPSQFKALNSAIEDVYLFSAAAGSFLSLSEGTLTSPAAGKGYIVKSASASSVTISVSGSALSALGNITLKNGFNLVGFSKEPSTATKFTDLMNTYSFVKGLYKWNAAAGSFIQVVRDSGGVPVQIDGTDPSFAAGNSYFFNLTEDTLINYDGTGILMGKTIEPPVSDNPFAGTYTGTFAGKTGAPQGTFTLSVSAAGVLTGSGYNNSNSPATAISPSGTVTTAGAATFNVTFTNTHKFTGTFTTSGASGNFYETDGTTVKGTWSVTKNAVTPQAVSAPVITPAGGTFTTAQSVTITCATSGATIKYTTDGATPSSSAGNTYSSAITVSSTSVIKAIAIKSGMTDSSVTMASFTIGTQPSGSVPFLRKFGTLGTGNGQFANVSQNKGPINVAVETSTGYIFASDTYAHRIQKFDSNGNFISAFGSYGTGNGQFQYPTGLAVTGGGEVFVVDYGNKRV
;
A
#
# COMPACT_ATOMS: atom_id res chain seq x y z
N MET A 1 -61.46 -10.68 -51.89
CA MET A 1 -60.73 -9.79 -50.98
C MET A 1 -59.77 -10.62 -50.13
N LYS A 2 -58.51 -10.72 -50.57
CA LYS A 2 -57.41 -11.36 -49.85
C LYS A 2 -56.61 -10.26 -49.16
N LYS A 3 -56.44 -10.34 -47.84
CA LYS A 3 -55.43 -9.64 -47.04
C LYS A 3 -55.00 -10.67 -46.00
N GLY A 4 -53.86 -11.35 -46.10
CA GLY A 4 -52.52 -10.82 -46.36
C GLY A 4 -51.81 -10.74 -45.01
N LEU A 5 -51.51 -11.90 -44.42
CA LEU A 5 -50.71 -12.02 -43.20
C LEU A 5 -49.26 -11.68 -43.56
N PHE A 6 -48.87 -10.43 -43.38
CA PHE A 6 -47.49 -9.99 -43.56
C PHE A 6 -46.68 -10.28 -42.30
N ILE A 7 -45.68 -11.13 -42.50
CA ILE A 7 -44.55 -11.35 -41.60
C ILE A 7 -43.76 -10.03 -41.53
N ALA A 8 -43.69 -9.44 -40.33
CA ALA A 8 -42.74 -8.37 -40.04
C ALA A 8 -41.59 -8.97 -39.22
N ILE A 9 -40.48 -9.25 -39.92
CA ILE A 9 -39.15 -9.43 -39.35
C ILE A 9 -38.57 -8.04 -39.08
N ALA A 10 -37.66 -7.97 -38.09
CA ALA A 10 -36.71 -6.89 -37.77
C ALA A 10 -37.22 -5.89 -36.70
N ILE A 11 -36.47 -5.49 -35.66
CA ILE A 11 -35.05 -5.58 -35.30
C ILE A 11 -34.98 -5.57 -33.76
N LEU A 12 -34.49 -6.65 -33.13
CA LEU A 12 -34.03 -6.56 -31.74
C LEU A 12 -32.63 -5.95 -31.78
N MET A 13 -32.53 -4.63 -31.61
CA MET A 13 -31.27 -3.98 -31.28
C MET A 13 -30.86 -4.46 -29.88
N VAL A 14 -30.07 -5.53 -29.84
CA VAL A 14 -29.23 -5.83 -28.70
C VAL A 14 -28.22 -4.69 -28.63
N LEU A 15 -28.52 -3.68 -27.82
CA LEU A 15 -27.51 -2.76 -27.31
C LEU A 15 -26.57 -3.60 -26.45
N ALA A 16 -25.55 -4.15 -27.10
CA ALA A 16 -24.34 -4.62 -26.44
C ALA A 16 -23.74 -3.40 -25.75
N THR A 17 -24.05 -3.20 -24.48
CA THR A 17 -23.26 -2.34 -23.62
C THR A 17 -21.91 -3.02 -23.44
N SER A 18 -20.96 -2.54 -24.24
CA SER A 18 -19.52 -2.76 -24.21
C SER A 18 -19.02 -3.35 -22.88
N ALA A 19 -18.80 -4.67 -22.86
CA ALA A 19 -17.85 -5.25 -21.94
C ALA A 19 -16.53 -4.51 -22.18
N PHE A 20 -15.98 -3.89 -21.13
CA PHE A 20 -14.64 -3.30 -21.20
C PHE A 20 -13.72 -4.35 -21.81
N ALA A 21 -13.17 -4.05 -22.99
CA ALA A 21 -12.21 -4.92 -23.65
C ALA A 21 -10.98 -5.01 -22.73
N GLN A 22 -10.88 -6.09 -21.95
CA GLN A 22 -9.64 -6.43 -21.26
C GLN A 22 -8.59 -6.64 -22.34
N THR A 23 -7.52 -5.85 -22.34
CA THR A 23 -6.44 -6.00 -23.31
C THR A 23 -5.81 -7.39 -23.10
N PRO A 24 -5.90 -8.31 -24.07
CA PRO A 24 -5.30 -9.63 -23.92
C PRO A 24 -3.79 -9.49 -23.71
N GLN A 25 -3.26 -10.14 -22.67
CA GLN A 25 -1.82 -10.22 -22.47
C GLN A 25 -1.29 -11.52 -23.04
N SER A 26 -0.27 -11.41 -23.89
CA SER A 26 0.39 -12.55 -24.52
C SER A 26 1.51 -13.07 -23.62
N ILE A 27 1.45 -14.35 -23.25
CA ILE A 27 2.52 -15.05 -22.54
C ILE A 27 3.15 -16.06 -23.49
N THR A 28 4.47 -16.01 -23.63
CA THR A 28 5.22 -16.99 -24.44
C THR A 28 5.75 -18.09 -23.55
N LEU A 29 5.22 -19.30 -23.73
CA LEU A 29 5.71 -20.53 -23.10
C LEU A 29 6.85 -21.13 -23.91
N LYS A 30 7.95 -21.48 -23.26
CA LYS A 30 9.05 -22.29 -23.80
C LYS A 30 8.75 -23.78 -23.61
N PRO A 31 9.42 -24.68 -24.37
CA PRO A 31 9.37 -26.12 -24.10
C PRO A 31 9.74 -26.44 -22.65
N GLY A 32 8.99 -27.34 -22.00
CA GLY A 32 9.24 -27.74 -20.62
C GLY A 32 8.56 -26.85 -19.57
N PHE A 33 9.19 -26.67 -18.42
CA PHE A 33 8.58 -25.94 -17.29
C PHE A 33 8.77 -24.43 -17.42
N ASN A 34 7.66 -23.70 -17.40
CA ASN A 34 7.60 -22.24 -17.42
C ASN A 34 7.09 -21.76 -16.06
N PHE A 35 7.60 -20.65 -15.55
CA PHE A 35 7.07 -20.07 -14.32
C PHE A 35 6.31 -18.79 -14.65
N ILE A 36 5.07 -18.70 -14.17
CA ILE A 36 4.15 -17.62 -14.49
C ILE A 36 3.58 -17.08 -13.19
N GLY A 37 3.71 -15.78 -12.97
CA GLY A 37 3.06 -15.07 -11.86
C GLY A 37 1.97 -14.16 -12.38
N PHE A 38 0.85 -14.06 -11.64
CA PHE A 38 -0.21 -13.09 -11.93
C PHE A 38 -0.23 -12.03 -10.84
N THR A 39 -0.06 -10.78 -11.26
CA THR A 39 -0.09 -9.61 -10.37
C THR A 39 -1.51 -9.15 -10.02
N THR A 40 -2.50 -9.57 -10.82
CA THR A 40 -3.94 -9.44 -10.54
C THR A 40 -4.61 -10.82 -10.65
N GLY A 41 -5.80 -10.98 -10.09
CA GLY A 41 -6.53 -12.23 -10.21
C GLY A 41 -6.91 -12.49 -11.67
N ILE A 42 -6.52 -13.64 -12.21
CA ILE A 42 -7.01 -14.08 -13.52
C ILE A 42 -8.46 -14.51 -13.39
N SER A 43 -9.32 -14.01 -14.28
CA SER A 43 -10.76 -14.33 -14.28
C SER A 43 -11.05 -15.68 -14.94
N MET A 44 -10.25 -16.72 -14.62
CA MET A 44 -10.38 -18.06 -15.18
C MET A 44 -9.90 -19.12 -14.18
N SER A 45 -10.51 -20.31 -14.21
CA SER A 45 -10.09 -21.48 -13.43
C SER A 45 -8.78 -22.07 -13.98
N PRO A 46 -8.08 -22.95 -13.23
CA PRO A 46 -6.85 -23.55 -13.73
C PRO A 46 -7.14 -24.49 -14.92
N SER A 47 -8.31 -25.13 -14.94
CA SER A 47 -8.79 -25.94 -16.06
C SER A 47 -9.04 -25.10 -17.32
N GLN A 48 -9.65 -23.92 -17.17
CA GLN A 48 -9.81 -22.96 -18.28
C GLN A 48 -8.45 -22.44 -18.76
N PHE A 49 -7.51 -22.18 -17.84
CA PHE A 49 -6.15 -21.77 -18.19
C PHE A 49 -5.41 -22.85 -18.99
N LYS A 50 -5.45 -24.12 -18.56
CA LYS A 50 -4.88 -25.25 -19.32
C LYS A 50 -5.53 -25.39 -20.69
N ALA A 51 -6.83 -25.13 -20.79
CA ALA A 51 -7.57 -25.18 -22.06
C ALA A 51 -7.22 -24.03 -23.04
N LEU A 52 -6.48 -22.99 -22.61
CA LEU A 52 -6.07 -21.90 -23.51
C LEU A 52 -5.19 -22.39 -24.67
N ASN A 53 -4.42 -23.45 -24.45
CA ASN A 53 -3.58 -24.04 -25.48
C ASN A 53 -3.29 -25.51 -25.17
N SER A 54 -3.47 -26.38 -26.17
CA SER A 54 -3.21 -27.82 -26.04
C SER A 54 -1.75 -28.16 -25.72
N ALA A 55 -0.82 -27.22 -25.93
CA ALA A 55 0.56 -27.36 -25.53
C ALA A 55 0.77 -27.28 -24.01
N ILE A 56 -0.20 -26.83 -23.22
CA ILE A 56 -0.10 -26.83 -21.75
C ILE A 56 -0.42 -28.24 -21.23
N GLU A 57 0.63 -28.93 -20.80
CA GLU A 57 0.55 -30.29 -20.26
C GLU A 57 -0.05 -30.29 -18.85
N ASP A 58 0.46 -29.42 -17.97
CA ASP A 58 0.00 -29.32 -16.58
C ASP A 58 0.34 -27.96 -15.94
N VAL A 59 -0.35 -27.65 -14.84
CA VAL A 59 -0.15 -26.44 -14.03
C VAL A 59 0.06 -26.82 -12.57
N TYR A 60 1.14 -26.32 -11.98
CA TYR A 60 1.53 -26.59 -10.60
C TYR A 60 1.57 -25.32 -9.75
N LEU A 61 1.28 -25.43 -8.46
CA LEU A 61 1.43 -24.37 -7.46
C LEU A 61 2.10 -24.96 -6.21
N PHE A 62 3.21 -24.40 -5.75
CA PHE A 62 3.80 -24.85 -4.49
C PHE A 62 2.91 -24.51 -3.29
N SER A 63 2.62 -25.50 -2.44
CA SER A 63 1.90 -25.32 -1.18
C SER A 63 2.81 -25.63 -0.01
N ALA A 64 3.20 -24.59 0.72
CA ALA A 64 3.97 -24.75 1.96
C ALA A 64 3.21 -25.57 3.01
N ALA A 65 1.88 -25.47 3.05
CA ALA A 65 1.03 -26.26 3.94
C ALA A 65 1.05 -27.76 3.58
N ALA A 66 1.19 -28.10 2.30
CA ALA A 66 1.29 -29.48 1.84
C ALA A 66 2.73 -30.01 1.78
N GLY A 67 3.73 -29.11 1.87
CA GLY A 67 5.15 -29.46 1.67
C GLY A 67 5.48 -29.92 0.25
N SER A 68 4.57 -29.70 -0.72
CA SER A 68 4.66 -30.24 -2.08
C SER A 68 4.03 -29.30 -3.12
N PHE A 69 4.16 -29.65 -4.40
CA PHE A 69 3.47 -28.97 -5.49
C PHE A 69 2.04 -29.51 -5.62
N LEU A 70 1.06 -28.63 -5.59
CA LEU A 70 -0.30 -28.90 -6.01
C LEU A 70 -0.32 -28.96 -7.53
N SER A 71 -0.87 -30.02 -8.11
CA SER A 71 -1.02 -30.23 -9.55
C SER A 71 -2.48 -30.14 -9.97
N LEU A 72 -2.72 -29.52 -11.13
CA LEU A 72 -4.03 -29.51 -11.76
C LEU A 72 -4.41 -30.90 -12.27
N SER A 73 -3.48 -31.64 -12.88
CA SER A 73 -3.74 -33.00 -13.38
C SER A 73 -4.05 -34.00 -12.27
N GLU A 74 -3.46 -33.81 -11.08
CA GLU A 74 -3.74 -34.61 -9.88
C GLU A 74 -4.95 -34.11 -9.07
N GLY A 75 -5.59 -33.01 -9.52
CA GLY A 75 -6.78 -32.44 -8.88
C GLY A 75 -6.52 -31.72 -7.55
N THR A 76 -5.26 -31.55 -7.15
CA THR A 76 -4.89 -30.89 -5.89
C THR A 76 -4.84 -29.36 -6.00
N LEU A 77 -4.73 -28.82 -7.23
CA LEU A 77 -4.87 -27.39 -7.53
C LEU A 77 -6.27 -27.05 -8.08
N THR A 78 -7.12 -26.47 -7.23
CA THR A 78 -8.54 -26.25 -7.57
C THR A 78 -8.89 -24.83 -8.02
N SER A 79 -8.09 -23.81 -7.67
CA SER A 79 -8.29 -22.43 -8.13
C SER A 79 -6.98 -21.63 -8.22
N PRO A 80 -6.83 -20.70 -9.19
CA PRO A 80 -5.73 -19.77 -9.21
C PRO A 80 -6.11 -18.52 -8.41
N ALA A 81 -5.23 -18.09 -7.50
CA ALA A 81 -5.32 -16.83 -6.78
C ALA A 81 -4.33 -15.79 -7.31
N ALA A 82 -4.70 -14.51 -7.15
CA ALA A 82 -3.83 -13.36 -7.39
C ALA A 82 -2.59 -13.42 -6.47
N GLY A 83 -1.45 -12.95 -6.96
CA GLY A 83 -0.21 -12.90 -6.15
C GLY A 83 0.42 -14.27 -5.88
N LYS A 84 0.06 -15.30 -6.67
CA LYS A 84 0.67 -16.63 -6.63
C LYS A 84 1.47 -16.89 -7.91
N GLY A 85 2.58 -17.61 -7.78
CA GLY A 85 3.39 -18.12 -8.89
C GLY A 85 3.01 -19.56 -9.22
N TYR A 86 2.82 -19.84 -10.50
CA TYR A 86 2.47 -21.15 -11.05
C TYR A 86 3.61 -21.68 -11.92
N ILE A 87 3.78 -22.99 -11.94
CA ILE A 87 4.63 -23.67 -12.92
C ILE A 87 3.71 -24.22 -14.00
N VAL A 88 3.93 -23.87 -15.26
CA VAL A 88 3.17 -24.35 -16.41
C VAL A 88 4.10 -25.21 -17.27
N LYS A 89 3.83 -26.50 -17.32
CA LYS A 89 4.57 -27.44 -18.17
C LYS A 89 4.02 -27.37 -19.58
N SER A 90 4.84 -26.99 -20.54
CA SER A 90 4.51 -27.05 -21.96
C SER A 90 5.10 -28.29 -22.61
N ALA A 91 4.25 -29.07 -23.28
CA ALA A 91 4.64 -30.25 -24.07
C ALA A 91 5.10 -29.90 -25.49
N SER A 92 5.04 -28.63 -25.90
CA SER A 92 5.45 -28.22 -27.25
C SER A 92 6.97 -28.25 -27.42
N ALA A 93 7.43 -28.71 -28.58
CA ALA A 93 8.84 -28.69 -28.98
C ALA A 93 9.35 -27.28 -29.33
N SER A 94 8.44 -26.32 -29.53
CA SER A 94 8.73 -24.91 -29.87
C SER A 94 8.00 -23.94 -28.95
N SER A 95 8.43 -22.67 -28.90
CA SER A 95 7.74 -21.66 -28.09
C SER A 95 6.29 -21.46 -28.54
N VAL A 96 5.35 -21.33 -27.60
CA VAL A 96 3.92 -21.17 -27.88
C VAL A 96 3.38 -19.95 -27.13
N THR A 97 2.59 -19.12 -27.80
CA THR A 97 1.96 -17.96 -27.18
C THR A 97 0.55 -18.31 -26.70
N ILE A 98 0.24 -17.95 -25.46
CA ILE A 98 -1.11 -18.03 -24.89
C ILE A 98 -1.61 -16.62 -24.58
N SER A 99 -2.90 -16.39 -24.78
CA SER A 99 -3.54 -15.11 -24.45
C SER A 99 -4.36 -15.28 -23.18
N VAL A 100 -4.03 -14.49 -22.16
CA VAL A 100 -4.80 -14.41 -20.91
C VAL A 100 -5.53 -13.07 -20.86
N SER A 101 -6.81 -13.12 -20.51
CA SER A 101 -7.63 -11.94 -20.25
C SER A 101 -7.36 -11.41 -18.83
N GLY A 102 -7.04 -10.12 -18.74
CA GLY A 102 -6.82 -9.41 -17.48
C GLY A 102 -6.70 -7.90 -17.70
N SER A 103 -6.95 -7.12 -16.66
CA SER A 103 -6.69 -5.68 -16.70
C SER A 103 -5.17 -5.46 -16.72
N ALA A 104 -4.66 -4.76 -17.73
CA ALA A 104 -3.28 -4.29 -17.72
C ALA A 104 -3.05 -3.44 -16.47
N LEU A 105 -1.99 -3.74 -15.72
CA LEU A 105 -1.57 -2.88 -14.61
C LEU A 105 -1.16 -1.51 -15.16
N SER A 106 -1.77 -0.45 -14.63
CA SER A 106 -1.39 0.94 -14.93
C SER A 106 -0.09 1.36 -14.22
N ALA A 107 0.32 0.65 -13.17
CA ALA A 107 1.60 0.79 -12.49
C ALA A 107 2.02 -0.52 -11.80
N LEU A 108 3.31 -0.85 -11.81
CA LEU A 108 3.87 -1.95 -11.01
C LEU A 108 4.02 -1.49 -9.55
N GLY A 109 3.28 -2.15 -8.65
CA GLY A 109 3.40 -1.95 -7.21
C GLY A 109 4.54 -2.79 -6.62
N ASN A 110 4.94 -2.46 -5.39
CA ASN A 110 5.95 -3.23 -4.68
C ASN A 110 5.44 -4.64 -4.35
N ILE A 111 6.28 -5.65 -4.58
CA ILE A 111 6.01 -7.04 -4.23
C ILE A 111 6.81 -7.37 -2.97
N THR A 112 6.19 -7.99 -1.97
CA THR A 112 6.92 -8.46 -0.78
C THR A 112 7.50 -9.85 -1.02
N LEU A 113 8.83 -9.94 -0.99
CA LEU A 113 9.59 -11.18 -0.88
C LEU A 113 9.83 -11.51 0.59
N LYS A 114 9.84 -12.80 0.92
CA LYS A 114 10.05 -13.28 2.30
C LYS A 114 11.51 -13.59 2.58
N ASN A 115 11.90 -13.61 3.84
CA ASN A 115 13.17 -14.19 4.24
C ASN A 115 13.32 -15.62 3.67
N GLY A 116 14.51 -15.96 3.17
CA GLY A 116 14.78 -17.23 2.51
C GLY A 116 14.55 -17.21 1.00
N PHE A 117 14.23 -18.38 0.43
CA PHE A 117 14.12 -18.55 -1.02
C PHE A 117 12.78 -18.05 -1.57
N ASN A 118 12.85 -17.19 -2.58
CA ASN A 118 11.73 -16.67 -3.33
C ASN A 118 11.95 -16.94 -4.81
N LEU A 119 10.90 -17.35 -5.52
CA LEU A 119 10.94 -17.47 -6.97
C LEU A 119 10.44 -16.18 -7.61
N VAL A 120 11.27 -15.56 -8.44
CA VAL A 120 11.01 -14.26 -9.07
C VAL A 120 11.16 -14.39 -10.58
N GLY A 121 10.16 -13.91 -11.33
CA GLY A 121 10.18 -13.84 -12.79
C GLY A 121 10.03 -12.40 -13.27
N PHE A 122 10.72 -12.07 -14.37
CA PHE A 122 10.65 -10.75 -14.98
C PHE A 122 9.85 -10.82 -16.28
N SER A 123 8.79 -10.02 -16.39
CA SER A 123 7.91 -9.98 -17.56
C SER A 123 8.35 -9.00 -18.64
N LYS A 124 9.27 -8.08 -18.32
CA LYS A 124 9.76 -7.03 -19.21
C LYS A 124 11.29 -7.09 -19.30
N GLU A 125 11.83 -6.79 -20.49
CA GLU A 125 13.27 -6.79 -20.72
C GLU A 125 13.92 -5.60 -19.98
N PRO A 126 15.02 -5.81 -19.24
CA PRO A 126 15.72 -4.70 -18.58
C PRO A 126 16.29 -3.74 -19.62
N SER A 127 16.14 -2.43 -19.41
CA SER A 127 16.77 -1.41 -20.26
C SER A 127 18.31 -1.47 -20.20
N THR A 128 18.86 -2.02 -19.11
CA THR A 128 20.28 -2.30 -18.93
C THR A 128 20.46 -3.71 -18.38
N ALA A 129 21.40 -4.46 -18.97
CA ALA A 129 21.72 -5.81 -18.52
C ALA A 129 22.29 -5.76 -17.10
N THR A 130 21.48 -6.14 -16.11
CA THR A 130 21.89 -6.23 -14.71
C THR A 130 22.39 -7.65 -14.44
N LYS A 131 23.64 -7.80 -13.99
CA LYS A 131 24.18 -9.11 -13.61
C LYS A 131 23.84 -9.47 -12.17
N PHE A 132 23.98 -10.75 -11.81
CA PHE A 132 23.74 -11.21 -10.45
C PHE A 132 24.72 -10.56 -9.47
N THR A 133 26.00 -10.50 -9.84
CA THR A 133 27.04 -9.89 -9.00
C THR A 133 26.75 -8.41 -8.72
N ASP A 134 26.32 -7.66 -9.73
CA ASP A 134 25.99 -6.23 -9.59
C ASP A 134 24.81 -6.02 -8.63
N LEU A 135 23.77 -6.84 -8.78
CA LEU A 135 22.59 -6.78 -7.91
C LEU A 135 22.95 -7.13 -6.47
N MET A 136 23.76 -8.17 -6.25
CA MET A 136 24.21 -8.56 -4.93
C MET A 136 25.16 -7.52 -4.32
N ASN A 137 26.06 -6.90 -5.08
CA ASN A 137 26.89 -5.82 -4.57
C ASN A 137 26.05 -4.61 -4.12
N THR A 138 24.95 -4.35 -4.82
CA THR A 138 24.00 -3.28 -4.46
C THR A 138 23.20 -3.62 -3.20
N TYR A 139 22.77 -4.89 -3.05
CA TYR A 139 21.85 -5.32 -2.00
C TYR A 139 22.46 -6.39 -1.10
N SER A 140 23.07 -5.95 0.01
CA SER A 140 23.76 -6.81 0.99
C SER A 140 22.88 -7.92 1.58
N PHE A 141 21.57 -7.70 1.69
CA PHE A 141 20.60 -8.66 2.23
C PHE A 141 20.30 -9.85 1.28
N VAL A 142 20.72 -9.80 0.01
CA VAL A 142 20.64 -10.93 -0.91
C VAL A 142 21.79 -11.89 -0.63
N LYS A 143 21.50 -13.11 -0.16
CA LYS A 143 22.49 -14.17 0.12
C LYS A 143 22.94 -14.90 -1.12
N GLY A 144 22.05 -15.07 -2.09
CA GLY A 144 22.37 -15.74 -3.34
C GLY A 144 21.26 -15.65 -4.37
N LEU A 145 21.66 -15.76 -5.62
CA LEU A 145 20.82 -15.74 -6.81
C LEU A 145 21.09 -16.99 -7.63
N TYR A 146 20.03 -17.64 -8.10
CA TYR A 146 20.11 -18.93 -8.78
C TYR A 146 19.25 -18.93 -10.04
N LYS A 147 19.80 -19.43 -11.14
CA LYS A 147 19.13 -19.57 -12.42
C LYS A 147 19.26 -21.00 -12.92
N TRP A 148 18.16 -21.64 -13.30
CA TRP A 148 18.25 -22.96 -13.94
C TRP A 148 18.94 -22.86 -15.31
N ASN A 149 19.89 -23.76 -15.55
CA ASN A 149 20.53 -23.96 -16.84
C ASN A 149 20.14 -25.35 -17.38
N ALA A 150 19.20 -25.37 -18.31
CA ALA A 150 18.72 -26.60 -18.93
C ALA A 150 19.80 -27.36 -19.70
N ALA A 151 20.78 -26.66 -20.29
CA ALA A 151 21.87 -27.31 -21.02
C ALA A 151 22.84 -28.04 -20.08
N ALA A 152 23.05 -27.49 -18.88
CA ALA A 152 23.90 -28.10 -17.85
C ALA A 152 23.14 -29.10 -16.95
N GLY A 153 21.80 -29.05 -16.93
CA GLY A 153 20.99 -29.82 -15.99
C GLY A 153 21.21 -29.41 -14.53
N SER A 154 21.69 -28.19 -14.27
CA SER A 154 22.00 -27.66 -12.95
C SER A 154 21.61 -26.19 -12.83
N PHE A 155 21.62 -25.67 -11.59
CA PHE A 155 21.54 -24.23 -11.37
C PHE A 155 22.90 -23.58 -11.65
N ILE A 156 22.88 -22.38 -12.21
CA ILE A 156 23.98 -21.42 -12.13
C ILE A 156 23.70 -20.50 -10.94
N GLN A 157 24.71 -20.25 -10.11
CA GLN A 157 24.56 -19.53 -8.85
C GLN A 157 25.67 -18.53 -8.57
N VAL A 158 25.26 -17.40 -8.01
CA VAL A 158 26.13 -16.43 -7.35
C VAL A 158 25.68 -16.36 -5.89
N VAL A 159 26.58 -16.61 -4.96
CA VAL A 159 26.29 -16.67 -3.52
C VAL A 159 27.32 -15.85 -2.75
N ARG A 160 27.00 -15.41 -1.54
CA ARG A 160 28.01 -14.78 -0.68
C ARG A 160 28.91 -15.82 -0.05
N ASP A 161 30.21 -15.56 -0.04
CA ASP A 161 31.17 -16.29 0.76
C ASP A 161 31.07 -15.92 2.27
N SER A 162 31.95 -16.50 3.09
CA SER A 162 32.02 -16.18 4.53
C SER A 162 32.40 -14.73 4.82
N GLY A 163 32.99 -14.01 3.86
CA GLY A 163 33.33 -12.59 3.96
C GLY A 163 32.21 -11.67 3.48
N GLY A 164 31.09 -12.21 2.99
CA GLY A 164 29.96 -11.45 2.46
C GLY A 164 30.16 -10.96 1.02
N VAL A 165 31.21 -11.41 0.33
CA VAL A 165 31.49 -11.02 -1.07
C VAL A 165 30.71 -11.96 -2.00
N PRO A 166 30.02 -11.44 -3.05
CA PRO A 166 29.41 -12.30 -4.05
C PRO A 166 30.48 -13.09 -4.81
N VAL A 167 30.38 -14.41 -4.74
CA VAL A 167 31.24 -15.37 -5.44
C VAL A 167 30.38 -16.19 -6.38
N GLN A 168 30.83 -16.24 -7.62
CA GLN A 168 30.25 -17.09 -8.63
C GLN A 168 30.75 -18.53 -8.43
N ILE A 169 29.84 -19.49 -8.37
CA ILE A 169 30.21 -20.89 -8.10
C ILE A 169 30.37 -21.70 -9.39
N ASP A 170 29.62 -21.35 -10.44
CA ASP A 170 29.57 -22.08 -11.71
C ASP A 170 29.23 -21.16 -12.90
N GLY A 171 29.63 -21.58 -14.11
CA GLY A 171 29.23 -20.95 -15.37
C GLY A 171 29.82 -19.56 -15.64
N THR A 172 29.02 -18.68 -16.23
CA THR A 172 29.28 -17.24 -16.38
C THR A 172 28.26 -16.45 -15.58
N ASP A 173 28.64 -15.28 -15.04
CA ASP A 173 27.76 -14.40 -14.26
C ASP A 173 26.47 -14.07 -15.05
N PRO A 174 25.30 -14.58 -14.61
CA PRO A 174 24.06 -14.43 -15.37
C PRO A 174 23.52 -13.00 -15.32
N SER A 175 22.95 -12.55 -16.44
CA SER A 175 22.12 -11.35 -16.49
C SER A 175 20.64 -11.69 -16.34
N PHE A 176 19.89 -10.78 -15.72
CA PHE A 176 18.43 -10.84 -15.74
C PHE A 176 17.89 -10.54 -17.14
N ALA A 177 16.81 -11.21 -17.50
CA ALA A 177 16.16 -11.13 -18.81
C ALA A 177 14.68 -11.51 -18.69
N ALA A 178 13.85 -10.99 -19.58
CA ALA A 178 12.42 -11.27 -19.59
C ALA A 178 12.11 -12.74 -19.88
N GLY A 179 11.01 -13.24 -19.32
CA GLY A 179 10.55 -14.60 -19.51
C GLY A 179 11.40 -15.68 -18.81
N ASN A 180 12.41 -15.27 -18.06
CA ASN A 180 13.22 -16.15 -17.21
C ASN A 180 12.79 -16.05 -15.75
N SER A 181 13.19 -17.06 -14.98
CA SER A 181 12.88 -17.14 -13.56
C SER A 181 14.11 -17.48 -12.75
N TYR A 182 14.12 -16.93 -11.54
CA TYR A 182 15.29 -16.81 -10.70
C TYR A 182 14.89 -17.09 -9.25
N PHE A 183 15.74 -17.80 -8.51
CA PHE A 183 15.58 -17.89 -7.08
C PHE A 183 16.39 -16.80 -6.39
N PHE A 184 15.75 -16.08 -5.49
CA PHE A 184 16.35 -15.08 -4.61
C PHE A 184 16.37 -15.64 -3.20
N ASN A 185 17.57 -15.86 -2.65
CA ASN A 185 17.72 -16.21 -1.24
C ASN A 185 18.03 -14.95 -0.43
N LEU A 186 17.11 -14.56 0.45
CA LEU A 186 17.18 -13.31 1.21
C LEU A 186 17.48 -13.57 2.68
N THR A 187 18.08 -12.59 3.35
CA THR A 187 18.28 -12.57 4.82
C THR A 187 17.04 -12.10 5.59
N GLU A 188 16.13 -11.41 4.92
CA GLU A 188 14.97 -10.74 5.55
C GLU A 188 13.82 -10.51 4.57
N ASP A 189 12.63 -10.26 5.11
CA ASP A 189 11.47 -9.81 4.33
C ASP A 189 11.80 -8.47 3.63
N THR A 190 11.59 -8.42 2.33
CA THR A 190 12.10 -7.36 1.46
C THR A 190 11.08 -7.03 0.38
N LEU A 191 10.85 -5.75 0.09
CA LEU A 191 10.09 -5.35 -1.09
C LEU A 191 10.97 -5.47 -2.34
N ILE A 192 10.38 -5.77 -3.49
CA ILE A 192 10.98 -5.66 -4.82
C ILE A 192 10.06 -4.86 -5.74
N ASN A 193 10.64 -4.00 -6.58
CA ASN A 193 9.96 -3.31 -7.66
C ASN A 193 10.82 -3.33 -8.93
N TYR A 194 10.18 -3.49 -10.07
CA TYR A 194 10.82 -3.55 -11.37
C TYR A 194 9.86 -3.02 -12.43
N ASP A 195 10.20 -1.91 -13.07
CA ASP A 195 9.43 -1.27 -14.14
C ASP A 195 10.09 -1.42 -15.54
N GLY A 196 11.20 -2.17 -15.60
CA GLY A 196 12.03 -2.31 -16.79
C GLY A 196 13.23 -1.36 -16.85
N THR A 197 13.39 -0.42 -15.92
CA THR A 197 14.58 0.45 -15.85
C THR A 197 15.67 -0.10 -14.93
N GLY A 198 15.28 -0.83 -13.88
CA GLY A 198 16.18 -1.46 -12.93
C GLY A 198 15.43 -2.24 -11.85
N ILE A 199 16.15 -3.08 -11.10
CA ILE A 199 15.60 -3.87 -9.99
C ILE A 199 15.84 -3.10 -8.69
N LEU A 200 14.77 -2.64 -8.06
CA LEU A 200 14.78 -1.95 -6.77
C LEU A 200 14.41 -2.94 -5.67
N MET A 201 15.20 -3.00 -4.59
CA MET A 201 14.95 -3.88 -3.44
C MET A 201 15.17 -3.14 -2.11
N GLY A 202 14.34 -3.40 -1.10
CA GLY A 202 14.53 -2.86 0.24
C GLY A 202 13.31 -2.94 1.15
N LYS A 203 13.42 -2.49 2.41
CA LYS A 203 12.29 -2.42 3.36
C LYS A 203 11.28 -1.32 3.03
N THR A 204 11.75 -0.28 2.37
CA THR A 204 10.94 0.80 1.82
C THR A 204 11.40 1.00 0.40
N ILE A 205 10.60 0.54 -0.56
CA ILE A 205 10.74 0.95 -1.94
C ILE A 205 9.69 2.02 -2.15
N GLU A 206 10.13 3.24 -2.37
CA GLU A 206 9.22 4.23 -2.91
C GLU A 206 9.20 4.04 -4.42
N PRO A 207 8.02 3.94 -5.07
CA PRO A 207 7.97 3.98 -6.53
C PRO A 207 8.71 5.23 -7.00
N PRO A 208 9.40 5.21 -8.17
CA PRO A 208 9.90 6.45 -8.74
C PRO A 208 8.73 7.43 -8.86
N VAL A 209 8.73 8.45 -8.01
CA VAL A 209 7.75 9.53 -8.09
C VAL A 209 8.06 10.33 -9.34
N SER A 210 7.06 10.55 -10.18
CA SER A 210 7.17 11.46 -11.33
C SER A 210 7.50 12.89 -10.90
N ASP A 211 7.29 13.20 -9.61
CA ASP A 211 7.47 14.52 -9.01
C ASP A 211 8.53 14.47 -7.89
N ASN A 212 9.78 14.09 -8.20
CA ASN A 212 10.88 14.40 -7.29
C ASN A 212 11.11 15.93 -7.30
N PRO A 213 10.81 16.68 -6.21
CA PRO A 213 10.94 18.13 -6.19
C PRO A 213 12.40 18.59 -6.30
N PHE A 214 13.36 17.67 -6.15
CA PHE A 214 14.79 17.89 -6.28
C PHE A 214 15.35 17.42 -7.63
N ALA A 215 14.53 16.92 -8.56
CA ALA A 215 14.99 16.59 -9.91
C ALA A 215 15.43 17.86 -10.65
N GLY A 216 16.59 17.81 -11.30
CA GLY A 216 17.16 18.95 -12.01
C GLY A 216 18.68 18.98 -12.02
N THR A 217 19.22 20.01 -12.68
CA THR A 217 20.66 20.25 -12.78
C THR A 217 21.05 21.41 -11.89
N TYR A 218 22.08 21.20 -11.07
CA TYR A 218 22.63 22.17 -10.13
C TYR A 218 24.05 22.50 -10.57
N THR A 219 24.33 23.78 -10.79
CA THR A 219 25.67 24.26 -11.12
C THR A 219 26.20 25.15 -10.01
N GLY A 220 27.47 24.96 -9.65
CA GLY A 220 28.14 25.72 -8.59
C GLY A 220 29.56 26.13 -9.00
N THR A 221 30.07 27.18 -8.36
CA THR A 221 31.46 27.64 -8.50
C THR A 221 32.20 27.45 -7.20
N PHE A 222 33.51 27.18 -7.29
CA PHE A 222 34.41 27.17 -6.15
C PHE A 222 35.20 28.48 -6.12
N ALA A 223 35.36 29.11 -4.95
CA ALA A 223 36.28 30.23 -4.80
C ALA A 223 37.58 29.75 -4.17
N GLY A 224 38.71 30.05 -4.79
CA GLY A 224 40.01 29.86 -4.16
C GLY A 224 40.30 30.93 -3.12
N LYS A 225 41.37 30.75 -2.33
CA LYS A 225 41.82 31.67 -1.25
C LYS A 225 42.02 33.13 -1.70
N THR A 226 42.16 33.38 -3.02
CA THR A 226 42.46 34.70 -3.61
C THR A 226 41.26 35.37 -4.32
N GLY A 227 40.03 34.88 -4.12
CA GLY A 227 38.82 35.65 -4.46
C GLY A 227 38.33 35.59 -5.91
N ALA A 228 39.01 34.89 -6.83
CA ALA A 228 38.46 34.54 -8.15
C ALA A 228 37.89 33.11 -8.14
N PRO A 229 36.81 32.81 -8.89
CA PRO A 229 36.28 31.45 -9.01
C PRO A 229 37.32 30.51 -9.67
N GLN A 230 37.72 29.45 -8.98
CA GLN A 230 38.75 28.48 -9.39
C GLN A 230 38.19 27.08 -9.73
N GLY A 231 36.95 27.02 -10.20
CA GLY A 231 36.39 25.78 -10.73
C GLY A 231 34.88 25.80 -10.80
N THR A 232 34.33 24.95 -11.65
CA THR A 232 32.89 24.73 -11.79
C THR A 232 32.58 23.25 -11.60
N PHE A 233 31.38 22.97 -11.11
CA PHE A 233 30.85 21.63 -11.09
C PHE A 233 29.36 21.63 -11.42
N THR A 234 28.94 20.50 -11.98
CA THR A 234 27.56 20.23 -12.36
C THR A 234 27.13 18.95 -11.66
N LEU A 235 26.01 19.01 -10.95
CA LEU A 235 25.29 17.87 -10.41
C LEU A 235 23.95 17.73 -11.13
N SER A 236 23.52 16.51 -11.36
CA SER A 236 22.19 16.19 -11.86
C SER A 236 21.53 15.18 -10.93
N VAL A 237 20.29 15.45 -10.55
CA VAL A 237 19.43 14.52 -9.82
C VAL A 237 18.32 14.08 -10.77
N SER A 238 18.22 12.78 -11.03
CA SER A 238 17.17 12.24 -11.88
C SER A 238 15.80 12.28 -11.19
N ALA A 239 14.72 12.15 -11.96
CA ALA A 239 13.38 11.95 -11.42
C ALA A 239 13.31 10.75 -10.45
N ALA A 240 14.14 9.73 -10.69
CA ALA A 240 14.27 8.54 -9.84
C ALA A 240 15.22 8.72 -8.63
N GLY A 241 15.71 9.94 -8.37
CA GLY A 241 16.59 10.24 -7.23
C GLY A 241 18.05 9.81 -7.40
N VAL A 242 18.46 9.43 -8.62
CA VAL A 242 19.86 9.09 -8.93
C VAL A 242 20.68 10.37 -9.03
N LEU A 243 21.74 10.47 -8.23
CA LEU A 243 22.70 11.57 -8.28
C LEU A 243 23.84 11.23 -9.25
N THR A 244 24.07 12.11 -10.22
CA THR A 244 25.25 12.09 -11.09
C THR A 244 25.91 13.46 -11.08
N GLY A 245 27.19 13.54 -11.42
CA GLY A 245 27.84 14.84 -11.58
C GLY A 245 29.31 14.75 -11.92
N SER A 246 29.84 15.88 -12.35
CA SER A 246 31.25 16.07 -12.72
C SER A 246 31.67 17.48 -12.41
N GLY A 247 32.88 17.65 -11.90
CA GLY A 247 33.46 18.97 -11.66
C GLY A 247 34.98 18.95 -11.79
N TYR A 248 35.55 20.13 -12.00
CA TYR A 248 37.00 20.31 -12.07
C TYR A 248 37.41 21.41 -11.12
N ASN A 249 38.39 21.10 -10.25
CA ASN A 249 39.11 22.12 -9.51
C ASN A 249 40.31 22.57 -10.36
N ASN A 250 40.31 23.83 -10.78
CA ASN A 250 41.38 24.40 -11.62
C ASN A 250 42.47 25.11 -10.79
N SER A 251 42.40 25.07 -9.45
CA SER A 251 43.45 25.60 -8.58
C SER A 251 44.74 24.77 -8.57
N ASN A 252 44.72 23.59 -9.21
CA ASN A 252 45.81 22.63 -9.23
C ASN A 252 46.36 22.45 -10.65
N SER A 253 47.66 22.17 -10.77
CA SER A 253 48.28 21.70 -12.02
C SER A 253 48.82 20.29 -11.81
N PRO A 254 48.22 19.25 -12.43
CA PRO A 254 47.04 19.28 -13.30
C PRO A 254 45.72 19.42 -12.52
N ALA A 255 44.68 19.89 -13.21
CA ALA A 255 43.34 20.05 -12.63
C ALA A 255 42.82 18.72 -12.09
N THR A 256 42.24 18.73 -10.88
CA THR A 256 41.77 17.51 -10.21
C THR A 256 40.27 17.31 -10.44
N ALA A 257 39.88 16.13 -10.91
CA ALA A 257 38.48 15.76 -11.11
C ALA A 257 37.76 15.56 -9.78
N ILE A 258 36.52 16.02 -9.69
CA ILE A 258 35.64 15.83 -8.54
C ILE A 258 34.57 14.81 -8.92
N SER A 259 34.50 13.71 -8.16
CA SER A 259 33.47 12.68 -8.31
C SER A 259 32.49 12.78 -7.13
N PRO A 260 31.25 13.23 -7.34
CA PRO A 260 30.22 13.16 -6.30
C PRO A 260 29.81 11.70 -6.07
N SER A 261 29.63 11.31 -4.81
CA SER A 261 29.10 9.99 -4.45
C SER A 261 28.10 10.13 -3.30
N GLY A 262 26.90 9.57 -3.46
CA GLY A 262 25.86 9.55 -2.42
C GLY A 262 24.51 9.11 -2.96
N THR A 263 23.60 8.74 -2.07
CA THR A 263 22.20 8.40 -2.39
C THR A 263 21.27 9.51 -1.89
N VAL A 264 20.37 9.99 -2.76
CA VAL A 264 19.26 10.86 -2.35
C VAL A 264 18.25 9.97 -1.63
N THR A 265 18.36 9.88 -0.31
CA THR A 265 17.35 9.23 0.52
C THR A 265 16.36 10.28 0.95
N THR A 266 15.21 10.34 0.27
CA THR A 266 13.87 10.66 0.80
C THR A 266 13.00 11.33 -0.27
N ALA A 267 11.87 10.75 -0.64
CA ALA A 267 10.70 11.61 -0.77
C ALA A 267 10.23 11.97 0.66
N GLY A 268 9.83 13.22 0.85
CA GLY A 268 9.29 13.72 2.11
C GLY A 268 10.27 14.43 3.05
N ALA A 269 11.60 14.35 2.87
CA ALA A 269 12.47 15.24 3.64
C ALA A 269 12.52 16.62 3.00
N ALA A 270 12.44 17.64 3.84
CA ALA A 270 12.63 19.02 3.44
C ALA A 270 14.06 19.30 2.95
N THR A 271 15.03 18.39 3.15
CA THR A 271 16.47 18.63 2.94
C THR A 271 17.20 17.44 2.31
N PHE A 272 18.05 17.66 1.28
CA PHE A 272 18.94 16.66 0.68
C PHE A 272 20.43 16.95 0.93
N ASN A 273 21.22 15.89 1.26
CA ASN A 273 22.65 15.97 1.54
C ASN A 273 23.56 15.30 0.48
N VAL A 274 24.55 16.05 -0.04
CA VAL A 274 25.61 15.53 -0.92
C VAL A 274 26.94 15.50 -0.18
N THR A 275 27.68 14.40 -0.30
CA THR A 275 29.08 14.29 0.13
C THR A 275 30.00 14.33 -1.09
N PHE A 276 31.07 15.12 -0.99
CA PHE A 276 32.14 15.16 -1.98
C PHE A 276 33.43 14.69 -1.33
N THR A 277 34.33 14.12 -2.15
CA THR A 277 35.66 13.70 -1.73
C THR A 277 36.68 14.47 -2.58
N ASN A 278 37.59 15.19 -1.93
CA ASN A 278 38.68 15.91 -2.61
C ASN A 278 39.93 15.89 -1.73
N THR A 279 41.10 15.88 -2.37
CA THR A 279 42.43 15.95 -1.74
C THR A 279 42.86 17.37 -1.33
N HIS A 280 42.09 18.42 -1.64
CA HIS A 280 42.43 19.81 -1.37
C HIS A 280 41.28 20.63 -0.74
N LYS A 281 41.66 21.66 0.05
CA LYS A 281 40.76 22.56 0.77
C LYS A 281 40.09 23.59 -0.17
N PHE A 282 38.79 23.81 -0.04
CA PHE A 282 38.06 24.87 -0.76
C PHE A 282 36.86 25.39 0.04
N THR A 283 36.42 26.60 -0.31
CA THR A 283 35.19 27.23 0.18
C THR A 283 34.35 27.67 -1.01
N GLY A 284 33.04 27.49 -0.98
CA GLY A 284 32.17 27.86 -2.09
C GLY A 284 30.73 28.08 -1.66
N THR A 285 29.97 28.79 -2.50
CA THR A 285 28.54 29.07 -2.35
C THR A 285 27.83 28.80 -3.67
N PHE A 286 26.62 28.26 -3.64
CA PHE A 286 25.77 28.15 -4.83
C PHE A 286 24.93 29.43 -5.04
N THR A 287 24.67 29.76 -6.29
CA THR A 287 23.72 30.81 -6.69
C THR A 287 22.59 30.22 -7.53
N THR A 288 21.74 29.38 -6.92
CA THR A 288 20.43 29.05 -7.48
C THR A 288 19.36 29.12 -6.38
N SER A 289 18.11 29.35 -6.76
CA SER A 289 17.01 29.69 -5.84
C SER A 289 16.73 28.58 -4.81
N GLY A 290 17.14 28.81 -3.56
CA GLY A 290 16.69 28.07 -2.38
C GLY A 290 17.66 27.04 -1.76
N ALA A 291 18.92 26.98 -2.19
CA ALA A 291 19.91 26.08 -1.60
C ALA A 291 20.99 26.84 -0.80
N SER A 292 21.33 26.39 0.41
CA SER A 292 22.50 26.88 1.17
C SER A 292 23.24 25.72 1.84
N GLY A 293 24.56 25.83 1.97
CA GLY A 293 25.35 24.81 2.66
C GLY A 293 26.79 25.28 2.87
N ASN A 294 27.42 24.77 3.94
CA ASN A 294 28.79 25.06 4.33
C ASN A 294 29.63 23.78 4.27
N PHE A 295 30.93 23.92 3.98
CA PHE A 295 31.89 22.83 4.04
C PHE A 295 32.55 22.79 5.42
N TYR A 296 32.71 21.60 6.02
CA TYR A 296 33.47 21.39 7.25
C TYR A 296 34.57 20.35 7.01
N GLU A 297 35.74 20.53 7.60
CA GLU A 297 36.81 19.53 7.52
C GLU A 297 36.55 18.39 8.50
N THR A 298 36.72 17.15 8.04
CA THR A 298 36.87 16.00 8.93
C THR A 298 38.06 15.18 8.46
N ASP A 299 39.14 15.30 9.25
CA ASP A 299 40.47 14.72 9.07
C ASP A 299 41.30 15.28 7.90
N GLY A 300 42.58 15.56 8.18
CA GLY A 300 43.50 16.30 7.31
C GLY A 300 43.91 15.60 6.01
N THR A 301 43.12 14.65 5.49
CA THR A 301 43.37 13.97 4.21
C THR A 301 42.19 14.02 3.24
N THR A 302 40.96 14.22 3.72
CA THR A 302 39.75 14.23 2.87
C THR A 302 38.79 15.34 3.29
N VAL A 303 38.44 16.26 2.39
CA VAL A 303 37.38 17.25 2.68
C VAL A 303 36.01 16.61 2.48
N LYS A 304 35.20 16.49 3.54
CA LYS A 304 33.80 16.02 3.50
C LYS A 304 32.84 17.16 3.78
N GLY A 305 32.20 17.70 2.74
CA GLY A 305 31.11 18.66 2.90
C GLY A 305 29.76 17.98 3.10
N THR A 306 28.84 18.62 3.82
CA THR A 306 27.41 18.28 3.82
C THR A 306 26.65 19.47 3.26
N TRP A 307 25.95 19.27 2.15
CA TRP A 307 25.08 20.27 1.54
C TRP A 307 23.63 20.09 1.97
N SER A 308 22.77 21.11 1.98
CA SER A 308 21.37 20.98 2.39
C SER A 308 20.47 21.83 1.50
N VAL A 309 19.68 21.21 0.61
CA VAL A 309 18.67 21.94 -0.18
C VAL A 309 17.34 21.93 0.53
N THR A 310 16.85 23.08 0.99
CA THR A 310 15.50 23.17 1.55
C THR A 310 14.50 23.63 0.52
N LYS A 311 13.66 22.73 0.00
CA LYS A 311 12.45 23.09 -0.75
C LYS A 311 11.22 22.85 0.12
N ASN A 312 10.26 23.77 0.08
CA ASN A 312 9.00 23.62 0.81
C ASN A 312 8.37 22.26 0.44
N ALA A 313 8.11 21.44 1.46
CA ALA A 313 7.51 20.13 1.29
C ALA A 313 6.20 20.27 0.50
N VAL A 314 6.16 19.68 -0.69
CA VAL A 314 4.90 19.47 -1.40
C VAL A 314 4.21 18.36 -0.61
N THR A 315 3.18 18.69 0.17
CA THR A 315 2.32 17.67 0.76
C THR A 315 1.85 16.76 -0.37
N PRO A 316 2.02 15.42 -0.29
CA PRO A 316 1.49 14.52 -1.30
C PRO A 316 0.02 14.87 -1.56
N GLN A 317 -0.35 15.08 -2.82
CA GLN A 317 -1.71 15.48 -3.15
C GLN A 317 -2.67 14.38 -2.64
N ALA A 318 -3.60 14.73 -1.76
CA ALA A 318 -4.53 13.78 -1.16
C ALA A 318 -5.75 13.55 -2.07
N VAL A 319 -6.25 12.32 -2.10
CA VAL A 319 -7.49 11.97 -2.82
C VAL A 319 -8.69 12.57 -2.10
N SER A 320 -9.63 13.16 -2.84
CA SER A 320 -10.87 13.70 -2.29
C SER A 320 -11.74 12.59 -1.70
N ALA A 321 -12.29 12.82 -0.51
CA ALA A 321 -13.19 11.88 0.15
C ALA A 321 -14.40 11.52 -0.75
N PRO A 322 -14.82 10.25 -0.79
CA PRO A 322 -16.04 9.87 -1.50
C PRO A 322 -17.27 10.58 -0.96
N VAL A 323 -18.23 10.89 -1.83
CA VAL A 323 -19.53 11.42 -1.48
C VAL A 323 -20.57 10.32 -1.70
N ILE A 324 -21.32 9.98 -0.66
CA ILE A 324 -22.38 8.96 -0.70
C ILE A 324 -23.72 9.67 -0.89
N THR A 325 -24.48 9.30 -1.92
CA THR A 325 -25.76 9.92 -2.28
C THR A 325 -26.85 8.85 -2.50
N PRO A 326 -28.02 8.95 -1.84
CA PRO A 326 -28.40 9.97 -0.88
C PRO A 326 -27.55 9.92 0.39
N ALA A 327 -27.47 11.05 1.09
CA ALA A 327 -26.86 11.08 2.41
C ALA A 327 -27.61 10.10 3.34
N GLY A 328 -26.88 9.46 4.27
CA GLY A 328 -27.46 8.50 5.19
C GLY A 328 -28.66 9.07 5.95
N GLY A 329 -29.59 8.21 6.34
CA GLY A 329 -30.83 8.60 6.98
C GLY A 329 -31.80 7.43 7.16
N THR A 330 -33.02 7.75 7.58
CA THR A 330 -34.12 6.78 7.64
C THR A 330 -34.95 6.89 6.37
N PHE A 331 -35.22 5.75 5.73
CA PHE A 331 -36.03 5.66 4.53
C PHE A 331 -37.10 4.58 4.69
N THR A 332 -38.29 4.81 4.11
CA THR A 332 -39.39 3.85 4.14
C THR A 332 -39.32 2.82 3.01
N THR A 333 -38.48 3.07 2.01
CA THR A 333 -38.26 2.20 0.83
C THR A 333 -36.78 1.96 0.61
N ALA A 334 -36.45 0.88 -0.11
CA ALA A 334 -35.07 0.58 -0.47
C ALA A 334 -34.42 1.74 -1.24
N GLN A 335 -33.18 2.05 -0.91
CA GLN A 335 -32.42 3.15 -1.52
C GLN A 335 -31.44 2.64 -2.57
N SER A 336 -31.31 3.39 -3.65
CA SER A 336 -30.25 3.21 -4.65
C SER A 336 -29.13 4.21 -4.33
N VAL A 337 -28.05 3.72 -3.74
CA VAL A 337 -26.95 4.55 -3.24
C VAL A 337 -25.84 4.61 -4.28
N THR A 338 -25.45 5.84 -4.61
CA THR A 338 -24.33 6.14 -5.51
C THR A 338 -23.17 6.71 -4.72
N ILE A 339 -21.95 6.41 -5.15
CA ILE A 339 -20.72 6.93 -4.54
C ILE A 339 -19.90 7.62 -5.63
N THR A 340 -19.53 8.88 -5.40
CA THR A 340 -18.70 9.67 -6.32
C THR A 340 -17.44 10.15 -5.63
N CYS A 341 -16.41 10.51 -6.41
CA CYS A 341 -15.19 11.12 -5.90
C CYS A 341 -14.77 12.23 -6.87
N ALA A 342 -14.40 13.40 -6.34
CA ALA A 342 -13.96 14.53 -7.15
C ALA A 342 -12.58 14.29 -7.80
N THR A 343 -11.76 13.40 -7.24
CA THR A 343 -10.48 13.02 -7.83
C THR A 343 -10.71 12.07 -9.01
N SER A 344 -10.60 12.62 -10.22
CA SER A 344 -10.74 11.84 -11.46
C SER A 344 -9.78 10.64 -11.49
N GLY A 345 -10.32 9.47 -11.83
CA GLY A 345 -9.58 8.20 -11.91
C GLY A 345 -9.28 7.53 -10.57
N ALA A 346 -9.81 8.03 -9.44
CA ALA A 346 -9.70 7.33 -8.16
C ALA A 346 -10.61 6.09 -8.12
N THR A 347 -10.09 5.00 -7.57
CA THR A 347 -10.85 3.77 -7.28
C THR A 347 -11.54 3.92 -5.93
N ILE A 348 -12.85 3.68 -5.89
CA ILE A 348 -13.62 3.76 -4.65
C ILE A 348 -13.80 2.35 -4.09
N LYS A 349 -13.40 2.15 -2.83
CA LYS A 349 -13.64 0.93 -2.03
C LYS A 349 -14.71 1.20 -1.00
N TYR A 350 -15.61 0.24 -0.78
CA TYR A 350 -16.69 0.39 0.18
C TYR A 350 -17.04 -0.91 0.90
N THR A 351 -17.72 -0.78 2.02
CA THR A 351 -18.30 -1.87 2.81
C THR A 351 -19.73 -1.50 3.18
N THR A 352 -20.58 -2.49 3.43
CA THR A 352 -21.99 -2.29 3.80
C THR A 352 -22.31 -2.82 5.21
N ASP A 353 -21.36 -3.53 5.82
CA ASP A 353 -21.43 -4.15 7.14
C ASP A 353 -20.80 -3.26 8.24
N GLY A 354 -20.37 -2.04 7.89
CA GLY A 354 -19.70 -1.12 8.81
C GLY A 354 -18.22 -1.40 9.04
N ALA A 355 -17.61 -2.40 8.41
CA ALA A 355 -16.16 -2.61 8.45
C ALA A 355 -15.42 -1.45 7.77
N THR A 356 -14.19 -1.12 8.18
CA THR A 356 -13.44 -0.02 7.56
C THR A 356 -12.84 -0.48 6.22
N PRO A 357 -13.20 0.13 5.07
CA PRO A 357 -12.63 -0.22 3.78
C PRO A 357 -11.18 0.26 3.66
N SER A 358 -10.40 -0.42 2.83
CA SER A 358 -9.00 -0.07 2.51
C SER A 358 -8.67 -0.51 1.07
N SER A 359 -7.42 -0.32 0.65
CA SER A 359 -6.93 -0.85 -0.64
C SER A 359 -7.08 -2.37 -0.77
N SER A 360 -7.06 -3.11 0.34
CA SER A 360 -7.16 -4.57 0.40
C SER A 360 -8.47 -5.09 0.99
N ALA A 361 -9.28 -4.23 1.63
CA ALA A 361 -10.51 -4.62 2.29
C ALA A 361 -11.72 -3.87 1.72
N GLY A 362 -12.79 -4.60 1.41
CA GLY A 362 -14.05 -4.06 0.88
C GLY A 362 -14.23 -4.22 -0.63
N ASN A 363 -15.46 -3.95 -1.05
CA ASN A 363 -15.91 -4.06 -2.42
C ASN A 363 -15.43 -2.88 -3.25
N THR A 364 -15.11 -3.09 -4.52
CA THR A 364 -14.86 -2.00 -5.46
C THR A 364 -16.19 -1.45 -5.98
N TYR A 365 -16.39 -0.15 -5.89
CA TYR A 365 -17.60 0.49 -6.40
C TYR A 365 -17.57 0.58 -7.93
N SER A 366 -18.55 -0.04 -8.58
CA SER A 366 -18.72 -0.03 -10.04
C SER A 366 -20.13 0.31 -10.49
N SER A 367 -21.12 0.18 -9.61
CA SER A 367 -22.54 0.44 -9.86
C SER A 367 -23.22 0.86 -8.57
N ALA A 368 -24.42 1.44 -8.68
CA ALA A 368 -25.23 1.81 -7.53
C ALA A 368 -25.48 0.61 -6.61
N ILE A 369 -25.49 0.87 -5.30
CA ILE A 369 -25.68 -0.11 -4.23
C ILE A 369 -27.14 -0.08 -3.81
N THR A 370 -27.84 -1.19 -3.91
CA THR A 370 -29.20 -1.31 -3.37
C THR A 370 -29.15 -1.58 -1.88
N VAL A 371 -29.73 -0.68 -1.08
CA VAL A 371 -29.88 -0.82 0.36
C VAL A 371 -31.34 -1.08 0.69
N SER A 372 -31.68 -2.33 1.03
CA SER A 372 -33.05 -2.78 1.32
C SER A 372 -33.32 -3.09 2.80
N SER A 373 -32.31 -2.99 3.66
CA SER A 373 -32.38 -3.17 5.11
C SER A 373 -31.40 -2.22 5.81
N THR A 374 -31.46 -2.13 7.15
CA THR A 374 -30.55 -1.27 7.93
C THR A 374 -29.09 -1.66 7.72
N SER A 375 -28.30 -0.73 7.18
CA SER A 375 -26.91 -0.96 6.75
C SER A 375 -26.05 0.27 6.95
N VAL A 376 -24.74 0.08 7.14
CA VAL A 376 -23.76 1.17 7.24
C VAL A 376 -22.82 1.09 6.06
N ILE A 377 -22.85 2.10 5.19
CA ILE A 377 -21.92 2.21 4.08
C ILE A 377 -20.72 3.05 4.52
N LYS A 378 -19.53 2.45 4.49
CA LYS A 378 -18.26 3.18 4.58
C LYS A 378 -17.57 3.14 3.23
N ALA A 379 -16.92 4.22 2.83
CA ALA A 379 -16.22 4.32 1.55
C ALA A 379 -14.90 5.08 1.65
N ILE A 380 -13.89 4.66 0.88
CA ILE A 380 -12.59 5.32 0.72
C ILE A 380 -12.25 5.42 -0.77
N ALA A 381 -11.63 6.52 -1.19
CA ALA A 381 -11.12 6.69 -2.54
C ALA A 381 -9.60 6.60 -2.55
N ILE A 382 -9.07 5.84 -3.51
CA ILE A 382 -7.68 5.45 -3.60
C ILE A 382 -7.19 5.74 -5.01
N LYS A 383 -6.06 6.41 -5.12
CA LYS A 383 -5.40 6.68 -6.41
C LYS A 383 -3.90 6.50 -6.24
N SER A 384 -3.30 5.70 -7.12
CA SER A 384 -1.87 5.45 -7.09
C SER A 384 -1.08 6.76 -7.15
N GLY A 385 -0.03 6.88 -6.32
CA GLY A 385 0.80 8.08 -6.21
C GLY A 385 0.18 9.23 -5.40
N MET A 386 -1.00 9.04 -4.82
CA MET A 386 -1.66 10.01 -3.94
C MET A 386 -1.87 9.41 -2.55
N THR A 387 -2.00 10.28 -1.53
CA THR A 387 -2.44 9.81 -0.21
C THR A 387 -3.91 9.43 -0.27
N ASP A 388 -4.27 8.26 0.25
CA ASP A 388 -5.65 7.79 0.33
C ASP A 388 -6.58 8.82 0.97
N SER A 389 -7.84 8.85 0.54
CA SER A 389 -8.81 9.77 1.13
C SER A 389 -9.13 9.39 2.57
N SER A 390 -9.75 10.31 3.32
CA SER A 390 -10.47 9.94 4.54
C SER A 390 -11.63 8.98 4.21
N VAL A 391 -12.03 8.16 5.17
CA VAL A 391 -13.20 7.28 5.04
C VAL A 391 -14.48 8.09 5.26
N THR A 392 -15.38 8.07 4.28
CA THR A 392 -16.74 8.61 4.40
C THR A 392 -17.68 7.52 4.92
N MET A 393 -18.66 7.89 5.74
CA MET A 393 -19.65 6.97 6.30
C MET A 393 -21.07 7.51 6.15
N ALA A 394 -22.00 6.64 5.79
CA ALA A 394 -23.43 6.91 5.75
C ALA A 394 -24.20 5.73 6.35
N SER A 395 -25.06 6.01 7.33
CA SER A 395 -25.93 5.00 7.95
C SER A 395 -27.31 5.06 7.31
N PHE A 396 -27.84 3.91 6.90
CA PHE A 396 -29.17 3.78 6.30
C PHE A 396 -30.02 2.92 7.22
N THR A 397 -31.19 3.42 7.58
CA THR A 397 -32.23 2.63 8.26
C THR A 397 -33.39 2.47 7.28
N ILE A 398 -33.66 1.23 6.85
CA ILE A 398 -34.80 0.94 5.96
C ILE A 398 -35.92 0.36 6.79
N GLY A 399 -37.05 1.07 6.83
CA GLY A 399 -38.22 0.68 7.59
C GLY A 399 -38.98 1.88 8.12
N THR A 400 -40.18 1.61 8.64
CA THR A 400 -40.94 2.61 9.37
C THR A 400 -40.22 2.92 10.68
N GLN A 401 -39.71 4.15 10.84
CA GLN A 401 -39.59 4.72 12.19
C GLN A 401 -40.96 4.62 12.85
N PRO A 402 -41.05 4.42 14.17
CA PRO A 402 -42.28 4.72 14.87
C PRO A 402 -42.57 6.22 14.68
N SER A 403 -43.29 6.58 13.62
CA SER A 403 -43.83 7.93 13.46
C SER A 403 -45.09 7.98 14.31
N GLY A 404 -44.86 8.28 15.58
CA GLY A 404 -45.83 8.34 16.65
C GLY A 404 -45.09 8.73 17.91
N SER A 405 -45.78 9.33 18.88
CA SER A 405 -45.22 9.60 20.21
C SER A 405 -44.39 8.41 20.66
N VAL A 406 -43.06 8.55 20.73
CA VAL A 406 -42.18 7.49 21.23
C VAL A 406 -42.71 7.18 22.64
N PRO A 407 -43.33 6.01 22.87
CA PRO A 407 -43.98 5.77 24.14
C PRO A 407 -42.90 5.84 25.21
N PHE A 408 -43.14 6.63 26.26
CA PHE A 408 -42.30 6.58 27.44
C PHE A 408 -42.32 5.13 27.94
N LEU A 409 -41.21 4.42 27.75
CA LEU A 409 -41.12 3.01 28.13
C LEU A 409 -40.91 2.88 29.63
N ARG A 410 -39.90 3.59 30.15
CA ARG A 410 -39.53 3.53 31.57
C ARG A 410 -38.58 4.66 31.96
N LYS A 411 -38.46 4.88 33.27
CA LYS A 411 -37.39 5.63 33.93
C LYS A 411 -36.80 4.78 35.04
N PHE A 412 -35.51 4.88 35.26
CA PHE A 412 -34.82 4.24 36.36
C PHE A 412 -33.71 5.16 36.88
N GLY A 413 -33.20 4.85 38.08
CA GLY A 413 -32.30 5.73 38.81
C GLY A 413 -33.02 6.67 39.76
N THR A 414 -32.36 6.97 40.88
CA THR A 414 -32.81 7.97 41.85
C THR A 414 -31.64 8.83 42.30
N LEU A 415 -31.92 9.96 42.95
CA LEU A 415 -30.89 10.78 43.56
C LEU A 415 -30.25 10.05 44.74
N GLY A 416 -28.91 10.00 44.79
CA GLY A 416 -28.16 9.44 45.91
C GLY A 416 -26.79 8.91 45.50
N THR A 417 -26.03 8.37 46.46
CA THR A 417 -24.67 7.86 46.24
C THR A 417 -24.60 6.33 46.17
N GLY A 418 -25.71 5.63 46.41
CA GLY A 418 -25.81 4.17 46.38
C GLY A 418 -25.82 3.59 44.97
N ASN A 419 -25.79 2.26 44.87
CA ASN A 419 -25.93 1.55 43.60
C ASN A 419 -27.30 1.82 42.96
N GLY A 420 -27.30 2.13 41.66
CA GLY A 420 -28.51 2.54 40.94
C GLY A 420 -29.00 3.95 41.31
N GLN A 421 -28.21 4.72 42.05
CA GLN A 421 -28.45 6.12 42.36
C GLN A 421 -27.38 7.00 41.73
N PHE A 422 -27.73 8.24 41.39
CA PHE A 422 -26.82 9.20 40.76
C PHE A 422 -26.54 10.37 41.70
N ALA A 423 -25.26 10.64 41.93
CA ALA A 423 -24.85 11.67 42.87
C ALA A 423 -25.09 13.06 42.26
N ASN A 424 -25.79 13.91 43.00
CA ASN A 424 -25.91 15.33 42.69
C ASN A 424 -25.15 16.10 43.76
N VAL A 425 -23.95 16.57 43.43
CA VAL A 425 -23.31 17.62 44.23
C VAL A 425 -23.60 18.97 43.59
N SER A 426 -24.36 19.78 44.32
CA SER A 426 -24.45 21.23 44.21
C SER A 426 -24.99 21.87 42.91
N GLN A 427 -25.36 21.16 41.84
CA GLN A 427 -25.77 21.84 40.58
C GLN A 427 -26.95 21.24 39.80
N ASN A 428 -27.75 20.35 40.38
CA ASN A 428 -28.89 19.75 39.64
C ASN A 428 -28.44 19.00 38.36
N LYS A 429 -27.23 18.43 38.41
CA LYS A 429 -26.62 17.69 37.31
C LYS A 429 -26.66 16.21 37.69
N GLY A 430 -27.54 15.47 37.03
CA GLY A 430 -27.64 14.02 37.12
C GLY A 430 -26.54 13.33 36.29
N PRO A 431 -26.74 12.08 35.84
CA PRO A 431 -25.77 11.42 34.96
C PRO A 431 -25.52 12.28 33.71
N ILE A 432 -24.26 12.47 33.34
CA ILE A 432 -23.88 13.39 32.25
C ILE A 432 -24.02 12.72 30.89
N ASN A 433 -23.79 11.41 30.82
CA ASN A 433 -23.84 10.66 29.57
C ASN A 433 -24.34 9.23 29.79
N VAL A 434 -24.82 8.62 28.70
CA VAL A 434 -25.25 7.24 28.64
C VAL A 434 -24.75 6.61 27.34
N ALA A 435 -24.25 5.37 27.42
CA ALA A 435 -23.91 4.54 26.27
C ALA A 435 -24.65 3.20 26.36
N VAL A 436 -24.99 2.63 25.21
CA VAL A 436 -25.68 1.33 25.13
C VAL A 436 -24.83 0.35 24.35
N GLU A 437 -24.61 -0.83 24.92
CA GLU A 437 -24.01 -1.95 24.21
C GLU A 437 -25.04 -2.56 23.26
N THR A 438 -24.82 -2.44 21.96
CA THR A 438 -25.82 -2.83 20.95
C THR A 438 -26.07 -4.33 20.87
N SER A 439 -25.13 -5.17 21.29
CA SER A 439 -25.23 -6.64 21.26
C SER A 439 -26.07 -7.20 22.41
N THR A 440 -26.08 -6.56 23.59
CA THR A 440 -26.73 -7.06 24.81
C THR A 440 -27.87 -6.17 25.30
N GLY A 441 -27.88 -4.90 24.91
CA GLY A 441 -28.76 -3.87 25.45
C GLY A 441 -28.35 -3.36 26.83
N TYR A 442 -27.14 -3.66 27.32
CA TYR A 442 -26.64 -3.10 28.56
C TYR A 442 -26.46 -1.58 28.46
N ILE A 443 -26.83 -0.88 29.53
CA ILE A 443 -26.80 0.58 29.59
C ILE A 443 -25.70 0.99 30.57
N PHE A 444 -24.78 1.85 30.12
CA PHE A 444 -23.71 2.42 30.94
C PHE A 444 -23.97 3.90 31.15
N ALA A 445 -23.93 4.37 32.40
CA ALA A 445 -24.16 5.77 32.74
C ALA A 445 -22.99 6.35 33.53
N SER A 446 -22.56 7.57 33.18
CA SER A 446 -21.51 8.28 33.90
C SER A 446 -22.08 9.01 35.11
N ASP A 447 -21.76 8.48 36.30
CA ASP A 447 -22.06 9.12 37.58
C ASP A 447 -20.90 10.05 37.92
N THR A 448 -20.80 11.13 37.14
CA THR A 448 -19.66 12.05 37.07
C THR A 448 -19.19 12.53 38.43
N TYR A 449 -20.13 12.76 39.34
CA TYR A 449 -19.86 13.29 40.66
C TYR A 449 -19.59 12.23 41.73
N ALA A 450 -20.01 10.98 41.49
CA ALA A 450 -19.55 9.84 42.28
C ALA A 450 -18.25 9.24 41.72
N HIS A 451 -17.68 9.83 40.66
CA HIS A 451 -16.41 9.40 40.07
C HIS A 451 -16.40 7.94 39.62
N ARG A 452 -17.55 7.48 39.09
CA ARG A 452 -17.75 6.08 38.70
C ARG A 452 -18.65 5.97 37.47
N ILE A 453 -18.59 4.81 36.84
CA ILE A 453 -19.50 4.38 35.79
C ILE A 453 -20.40 3.28 36.35
N GLN A 454 -21.70 3.35 36.06
CA GLN A 454 -22.68 2.35 36.47
C GLN A 454 -23.23 1.62 35.25
N LYS A 455 -23.36 0.29 35.36
CA LYS A 455 -23.91 -0.61 34.35
C LYS A 455 -25.29 -1.10 34.79
N PHE A 456 -26.23 -1.08 33.86
CA PHE A 456 -27.62 -1.52 34.03
C PHE A 456 -28.00 -2.52 32.95
N ASP A 457 -28.99 -3.37 33.25
CA ASP A 457 -29.65 -4.18 32.22
C ASP A 457 -30.58 -3.33 31.34
N SER A 458 -31.07 -3.92 30.25
CA SER A 458 -32.03 -3.28 29.35
C SER A 458 -33.37 -2.92 30.02
N ASN A 459 -33.61 -3.45 31.23
CA ASN A 459 -34.78 -3.12 32.04
C ASN A 459 -34.55 -1.95 33.00
N GLY A 460 -33.32 -1.48 33.17
CA GLY A 460 -32.93 -0.42 34.10
C GLY A 460 -32.51 -0.91 35.49
N ASN A 461 -32.35 -2.22 35.69
CA ASN A 461 -31.85 -2.78 36.94
C ASN A 461 -30.33 -2.58 37.03
N PHE A 462 -29.84 -2.13 38.18
CA PHE A 462 -28.41 -2.00 38.43
C PHE A 462 -27.73 -3.38 38.39
N ILE A 463 -26.62 -3.49 37.65
CA ILE A 463 -25.79 -4.69 37.57
C ILE A 463 -24.51 -4.50 38.36
N SER A 464 -23.74 -3.46 38.03
CA SER A 464 -22.42 -3.23 38.62
C SER A 464 -21.99 -1.78 38.46
N ALA A 465 -20.96 -1.38 39.21
CA ALA A 465 -20.29 -0.10 39.06
C ALA A 465 -18.78 -0.28 39.15
N PHE A 466 -18.04 0.59 38.49
CA PHE A 466 -16.58 0.65 38.58
C PHE A 466 -16.11 2.10 38.55
N GLY A 467 -14.97 2.38 39.19
CA GLY A 467 -14.47 3.73 39.38
C GLY A 467 -14.53 4.22 40.82
N SER A 468 -13.62 5.10 41.17
CA SER A 468 -13.59 5.87 42.41
C SER A 468 -12.81 7.17 42.16
N TYR A 469 -12.94 8.15 43.05
CA TYR A 469 -12.18 9.39 42.94
C TYR A 469 -10.66 9.12 42.99
N GLY A 470 -9.92 9.64 42.02
CA GLY A 470 -8.45 9.59 42.02
C GLY A 470 -7.84 9.67 40.63
N THR A 471 -6.53 9.47 40.57
CA THR A 471 -5.69 9.60 39.35
C THR A 471 -5.10 8.26 38.89
N GLY A 472 -5.20 7.21 39.72
CA GLY A 472 -4.67 5.87 39.43
C GLY A 472 -5.47 5.08 38.38
N ASN A 473 -5.00 3.88 38.04
CA ASN A 473 -5.69 2.99 37.10
C ASN A 473 -7.08 2.61 37.64
N GLY A 474 -8.11 2.77 36.82
CA GLY A 474 -9.50 2.52 37.21
C GLY A 474 -10.10 3.56 38.17
N GLN A 475 -9.39 4.67 38.44
CA GLN A 475 -9.93 5.83 39.16
C GLN A 475 -10.26 6.96 38.18
N PHE A 476 -11.24 7.80 38.54
CA PHE A 476 -11.72 8.89 37.71
C PHE A 476 -11.81 10.21 38.46
N GLN A 477 -11.66 11.30 37.71
CA GLN A 477 -11.94 12.65 38.17
C GLN A 477 -12.95 13.28 37.20
N TYR A 478 -14.23 13.29 37.55
CA TYR A 478 -15.33 13.77 36.70
C TYR A 478 -15.43 13.04 35.35
N PRO A 479 -15.69 11.71 35.33
CA PRO A 479 -15.92 11.00 34.08
C PRO A 479 -17.18 11.52 33.38
N THR A 480 -17.11 11.82 32.08
CA THR A 480 -18.20 12.46 31.32
C THR A 480 -18.68 11.60 30.16
N GLY A 481 -18.00 11.67 29.01
CA GLY A 481 -18.36 10.96 27.79
C GLY A 481 -18.13 9.45 27.91
N LEU A 482 -19.04 8.68 27.30
CA LEU A 482 -18.97 7.23 27.23
C LEU A 482 -19.10 6.76 25.78
N ALA A 483 -18.33 5.73 25.41
CA ALA A 483 -18.54 4.95 24.20
C ALA A 483 -18.36 3.46 24.52
N VAL A 484 -19.16 2.62 23.88
CA VAL A 484 -19.12 1.16 24.08
C VAL A 484 -19.03 0.44 22.75
N THR A 485 -18.15 -0.56 22.67
CA THR A 485 -18.05 -1.44 21.50
C THR A 485 -19.06 -2.57 21.58
N GLY A 486 -19.36 -3.22 20.45
CA GLY A 486 -20.24 -4.39 20.44
C GLY A 486 -19.69 -5.62 21.19
N GLY A 487 -18.39 -5.59 21.52
CA GLY A 487 -17.71 -6.60 22.35
C GLY A 487 -17.66 -6.26 23.85
N GLY A 488 -18.30 -5.17 24.27
CA GLY A 488 -18.44 -4.80 25.68
C GLY A 488 -17.31 -3.95 26.26
N GLU A 489 -16.40 -3.43 25.43
CA GLU A 489 -15.34 -2.52 25.88
C GLU A 489 -15.93 -1.12 26.10
N VAL A 490 -15.61 -0.50 27.24
CA VAL A 490 -16.11 0.83 27.63
C VAL A 490 -14.97 1.85 27.61
N PHE A 491 -15.10 2.88 26.77
CA PHE A 491 -14.21 4.03 26.74
C PHE A 491 -14.83 5.17 27.56
N VAL A 492 -14.04 5.78 28.45
CA VAL A 492 -14.53 6.79 29.40
C VAL A 492 -13.70 8.05 29.29
N VAL A 493 -14.31 9.17 28.95
CA VAL A 493 -13.61 10.46 28.97
C VAL A 493 -13.50 10.95 30.42
N ASP A 494 -12.30 10.84 30.99
CA ASP A 494 -11.96 11.26 32.35
C ASP A 494 -11.54 12.73 32.34
N TYR A 495 -12.54 13.63 32.41
CA TYR A 495 -12.38 15.07 32.15
C TYR A 495 -11.34 15.72 33.07
N GLY A 496 -11.37 15.41 34.36
CA GLY A 496 -10.47 15.98 35.36
C GLY A 496 -9.03 15.48 35.23
N ASN A 497 -8.85 14.20 34.88
CA ASN A 497 -7.52 13.62 34.65
C ASN A 497 -7.01 13.83 33.22
N LYS A 498 -7.81 14.41 32.31
CA LYS A 498 -7.46 14.74 30.92
C LYS A 498 -7.01 13.50 30.12
N ARG A 499 -7.72 12.39 30.29
CA ARG A 499 -7.42 11.11 29.62
C ARG A 499 -8.70 10.39 29.16
N VAL A 500 -8.52 9.35 28.36
CA VAL A 500 -9.55 8.36 28.01
C VAL A 500 -9.16 7.02 28.63
#